data_AF-A0AAU6RHX1-F1
#
_entry.id   AF-A0AAU6RHX1-F1
#
_cell.length_a   1.000
_cell.length_b   1.000
_cell.length_c   1.000
_cell.angle_alpha   90.00
_cell.angle_beta   90.00
_cell.angle_gamma   90.00
#
_symmetry.space_group_name_H-M   'P 1'
#
loop_
_entity.id
_entity.type
_entity.pdbx_description
1 polymer ?
#
loop_
_entity_poly.entity_id
_entity_poly.type
_entity_poly.pdbx_seq_one_letter_code
_entity_poly.pdbx_strand_id
1 'polypeptide(L)' 'METFKFNKTQIQEIEHHINSLNRSYCCSNPQIELLEELFLLPAASNSIPAPAIELFVTVCKTCAKTELFNLSAANISR' A
#
# COMPACT_ATOMS: atom_id res chain seq x y z
N MET A 1 5.27 -18.30 5.40
CA MET A 1 4.29 -17.19 5.35
C MET A 1 3.87 -17.08 3.90
N GLU A 2 2.61 -17.35 3.59
CA GLU A 2 2.08 -17.09 2.25
C GLU A 2 2.07 -15.57 2.05
N THR A 3 2.92 -15.07 1.17
CA THR A 3 2.88 -13.68 0.72
C THR A 3 1.71 -13.56 -0.26
N PHE A 4 0.62 -12.97 0.19
CA PHE A 4 -0.48 -12.60 -0.70
C PHE A 4 0.02 -11.53 -1.67
N LYS A 5 -0.18 -11.76 -2.97
CA LYS A 5 0.12 -10.79 -4.02
C LYS A 5 -1.17 -10.19 -4.55
N PHE A 6 -1.15 -8.91 -4.86
CA PHE A 6 -2.27 -8.25 -5.52
C PHE A 6 -2.47 -8.83 -6.92
N ASN A 7 -3.73 -9.06 -7.27
CA ASN A 7 -4.09 -9.40 -8.65
C ASN A 7 -4.08 -8.14 -9.54
N LYS A 8 -4.20 -8.33 -10.85
CA LYS A 8 -4.14 -7.22 -11.82
C LYS A 8 -5.21 -6.15 -11.59
N THR A 9 -6.42 -6.55 -11.22
CA THR A 9 -7.52 -5.62 -10.93
C THR A 9 -7.19 -4.75 -9.71
N GLN A 10 -6.68 -5.37 -8.66
CA GLN A 10 -6.25 -4.66 -7.45
C GLN A 10 -5.09 -3.70 -7.74
N ILE A 11 -4.10 -4.10 -8.55
CA ILE A 11 -3.01 -3.21 -8.97
C ILE A 11 -3.57 -1.98 -9.69
N GLN A 12 -4.54 -2.16 -10.59
CA GLN A 12 -5.17 -1.04 -11.30
C GLN A 12 -5.96 -0.11 -10.35
N GLU A 13 -6.69 -0.67 -9.39
CA GLU A 13 -7.39 0.11 -8.35
C GLU A 13 -6.41 0.92 -7.50
N ILE A 14 -5.29 0.31 -7.10
CA ILE A 14 -4.22 0.97 -6.34
C ILE A 14 -3.58 2.10 -7.15
N GLU A 15 -3.22 1.84 -8.40
CA GLU A 15 -2.64 2.86 -9.29
C GLU A 15 -3.60 4.04 -9.50
N HIS A 16 -4.89 3.75 -9.72
CA HIS A 16 -5.92 4.78 -9.83
C HIS A 16 -6.03 5.61 -8.54
N HIS A 17 -6.06 4.94 -7.38
CA HIS A 17 -6.08 5.62 -6.09
C HIS A 17 -4.85 6.52 -5.90
N ILE A 18 -3.64 6.02 -6.16
CA ILE A 18 -2.39 6.79 -6.03
C ILE A 18 -2.43 8.05 -6.90
N ASN A 19 -2.87 7.92 -8.16
CA ASN A 19 -2.97 9.04 -9.10
C ASN A 19 -4.07 10.05 -8.73
N SER A 20 -5.10 9.63 -8.00
CA SER A 20 -6.17 10.51 -7.51
C SER A 20 -5.73 11.37 -6.32
N LEU A 21 -4.68 10.96 -5.59
CA LEU A 21 -4.20 11.69 -4.43
C LEU A 21 -3.46 12.95 -4.88
N ASN A 22 -3.82 14.10 -4.30
CA ASN A 22 -3.06 15.33 -4.46
C ASN A 22 -1.75 15.25 -3.64
N ARG A 23 -0.76 14.52 -4.17
CA ARG A 23 0.52 14.28 -3.49
C ARG A 23 1.53 15.37 -3.81
N SER A 24 2.16 15.88 -2.76
CA SER A 24 3.45 16.55 -2.90
C SER A 24 4.52 15.51 -3.19
N TYR A 25 5.23 15.66 -4.31
CA TYR A 25 6.32 14.77 -4.67
C TYR A 25 7.47 14.86 -3.67
N CYS A 26 8.09 13.72 -3.35
CA CYS A 26 9.14 13.61 -2.35
C CYS A 26 10.52 14.13 -2.82
N CYS A 27 10.74 14.24 -4.12
CA CYS A 27 11.98 14.70 -4.73
C CYS A 27 11.73 15.25 -6.13
N SER A 28 12.73 15.89 -6.75
CA SER A 28 12.62 16.56 -8.05
C SER A 28 12.32 15.64 -9.24
N ASN A 29 12.62 14.35 -9.16
CA ASN A 29 12.31 13.36 -10.20
C ASN A 29 11.80 12.05 -9.58
N PRO A 30 10.56 12.02 -9.07
CA PRO A 30 10.04 10.89 -8.31
C PRO A 30 9.66 9.73 -9.24
N GLN A 31 10.31 8.57 -9.04
CA GLN A 31 9.93 7.31 -9.68
C GLN A 31 9.23 6.42 -8.66
N ILE A 32 7.90 6.47 -8.61
CA ILE A 32 7.10 5.72 -7.64
C ILE A 32 6.81 4.32 -8.19
N GLU A 33 7.13 3.29 -7.41
CA GLU A 33 6.83 1.89 -7.70
C GLU A 33 5.93 1.31 -6.60
N LEU A 34 4.90 0.56 -6.99
CA LEU A 34 4.06 -0.22 -6.09
C LEU A 34 4.72 -1.58 -5.82
N LEU A 35 4.83 -1.99 -4.56
CA LEU A 35 5.16 -3.37 -4.21
C LEU A 35 3.92 -4.25 -4.41
N GLU A 36 4.09 -5.37 -5.13
CA GLU A 36 2.98 -6.26 -5.48
C GLU A 36 2.49 -7.11 -4.30
N GLU A 37 3.24 -7.16 -3.20
CA GLU A 37 2.87 -7.89 -1.99
C GLU A 37 1.90 -7.11 -1.10
N LEU A 38 0.93 -7.83 -0.54
CA LEU A 38 0.10 -7.35 0.57
C LEU A 38 0.90 -7.44 1.88
N PHE A 39 1.01 -6.32 2.58
CA PHE A 39 1.67 -6.26 3.88
C PHE A 39 0.65 -6.23 5.01
N LEU A 40 0.98 -6.89 6.12
CA LEU A 40 0.15 -6.89 7.32
C LEU A 40 0.88 -6.15 8.44
N LEU A 41 0.27 -5.07 8.91
CA LEU A 41 0.71 -4.38 10.12
C LEU A 41 -0.13 -4.87 11.30
N PRO A 42 0.48 -5.48 12.33
CA PRO A 42 -0.27 -5.91 13.51
C PRO A 42 -0.89 -4.71 14.20
N ALA A 43 -2.18 -4.77 14.52
CA ALA A 43 -2.82 -3.77 15.34
C ALA A 43 -2.71 -4.17 16.82
N ALA A 44 -2.41 -3.19 17.68
CA ALA A 44 -2.55 -3.39 19.12
C ALA A 44 -4.02 -3.66 19.44
N SER A 45 -4.35 -4.89 19.83
CA SER A 45 -5.71 -5.30 20.15
C SER A 45 -5.74 -6.28 21.31
N ASN A 46 -6.80 -6.19 22.10
CA ASN A 46 -7.13 -7.14 23.17
C ASN A 46 -7.99 -8.32 22.67
N SER A 47 -8.37 -8.35 21.39
CA SER A 47 -9.16 -9.43 20.78
C SER A 47 -8.28 -10.51 20.14
N ILE A 48 -8.74 -11.77 20.16
CA ILE A 48 -8.07 -12.91 19.50
C ILE A 48 -9.03 -13.53 18.47
N PRO A 49 -8.60 -13.71 17.20
CA PRO A 49 -7.32 -13.30 16.65
C PRO A 49 -7.19 -11.76 16.57
N ALA A 50 -5.97 -11.25 16.81
CA ALA A 50 -5.72 -9.83 16.73
C ALA A 50 -5.92 -9.36 15.28
N PRO A 51 -6.70 -8.29 15.02
CA PRO A 51 -6.83 -7.73 13.69
C PRO A 51 -5.48 -7.25 13.17
N ALA A 52 -5.26 -7.40 11.87
CA ALA A 52 -4.13 -6.82 11.16
C ALA A 52 -4.64 -5.76 10.19
N ILE A 53 -3.88 -4.68 10.04
CA ILE A 53 -4.13 -3.67 9.02
C ILE A 53 -3.44 -4.16 7.74
N GLU A 54 -4.24 -4.35 6.71
CA GLU A 54 -3.80 -4.66 5.36
C GLU A 54 -3.27 -3.41 4.67
N LEU A 55 -2.07 -3.52 4.11
CA LEU A 55 -1.33 -2.40 3.54
C LEU A 55 -0.89 -2.70 2.11
N PHE A 56 -1.01 -1.71 1.23
CA PHE A 56 -0.20 -1.62 0.02
C PHE A 56 0.93 -0.59 0.24
N VAL A 57 2.06 -0.82 -0.42
CA VAL A 57 3.29 -0.06 -0.18
C VAL A 57 3.82 0.51 -1.48
N THR A 58 4.12 1.81 -1.49
CA THR A 58 4.80 2.44 -2.61
C THR A 58 6.19 2.90 -2.21
N VAL A 59 7.17 2.74 -3.09
CA VAL A 59 8.56 3.16 -2.87
C VAL A 59 8.98 4.10 -3.99
N CYS A 60 9.55 5.25 -3.64
CA CYS A 60 10.23 6.10 -4.61
C CYS A 60 11.64 5.54 -4.88
N LYS A 61 11.92 5.05 -6.08
CA LYS A 61 13.25 4.54 -6.45
C LYS A 61 14.34 5.62 -6.46
N THR A 62 13.96 6.88 -6.61
CA THR A 62 14.91 8.00 -6.65
C THR A 62 15.45 8.38 -5.28
N CYS A 63 14.60 8.44 -4.25
CA CYS A 63 14.98 8.91 -2.91
C CYS A 63 14.74 7.88 -1.79
N ALA A 64 14.32 6.66 -2.14
CA ALA A 64 14.00 5.57 -1.24
C ALA A 64 12.89 5.87 -0.20
N LYS A 65 12.09 6.93 -0.40
CA LYS A 65 10.91 7.17 0.44
C LYS A 65 9.91 6.03 0.27
N THR A 66 9.54 5.39 1.38
CA THR A 66 8.49 4.37 1.45
C THR A 66 7.23 4.98 2.05
N GLU A 67 6.08 4.72 1.43
CA GLU A 67 4.77 5.13 1.91
C GLU A 67 3.89 3.88 2.09
N LEU A 68 3.18 3.84 3.21
CA LEU A 68 2.32 2.73 3.62
C LEU A 68 0.87 3.22 3.60
N PHE A 69 -0.01 2.49 2.92
CA PHE A 69 -1.42 2.87 2.78
C PHE A 69 -2.32 1.77 3.30
N ASN A 70 -3.31 2.14 4.11
CA ASN A 70 -4.35 1.22 4.55
C ASN A 70 -5.26 0.86 3.37
N LEU A 71 -5.29 -0.43 3.02
CA LEU A 71 -6.07 -0.97 1.89
C LEU A 71 -7.57 -0.71 2.05
N SER A 72 -8.09 -0.91 3.27
CA SER A 72 -9.49 -0.67 3.62
C SER A 72 -9.85 0.82 3.51
N ALA A 73 -8.98 1.71 3.99
CA ALA A 73 -9.23 3.15 3.92
C ALA A 73 -9.18 3.67 2.49
N ALA A 74 -8.46 2.99 1.60
CA ALA A 74 -8.42 3.28 0.17
C ALA A 74 -9.61 2.70 -0.61
N ASN A 75 -10.54 1.99 0.06
CA ASN A 75 -11.68 1.28 -0.55
C ASN A 75 -11.28 0.26 -1.62
N ILE A 76 -10.13 -0.41 -1.45
CA ILE A 76 -9.63 -1.41 -2.39
C ILE A 76 -10.05 -2.79 -1.89
N SER A 77 -10.64 -3.58 -2.79
CA SER A 77 -11.15 -4.91 -2.45
C SER A 77 -10.01 -5.92 -2.25
N ARG A 78 -10.21 -6.86 -1.32
CA ARG A 78 -9.27 -7.97 -1.08
C ARG A 78 -9.50 -9.13 -2.05
#